data_AF-R6LI19-F1
#
_entry.id   AF-R6LI19-F1
#
_cell.length_a   1.000
_cell.length_b   1.000
_cell.length_c   1.000
_cell.angle_alpha   90.00
_cell.angle_beta   90.00
_cell.angle_gamma   90.00
#
_symmetry.space_group_name_H-M   'P 1'
#
loop_
_entity.id
_entity.type
_entity.pdbx_description
1 polymer ?
#
loop_
_entity_poly.entity_id
_entity_poly.type
_entity_poly.pdbx_seq_one_letter_code
_entity_poly.pdbx_strand_id
1 'polypeptide(L)'
;MNCPYCGSELPQNSKFCRFCGANVQTAPRPKPTPAPKPKPVPDPAPKPVPQPKPAPKPGTGRSPALLIVLAVLLAAALGLNAYQYLQSRKSAGENEQLSSEAADSAQTLRQSEKELENAQKRAENAETRAELAESRAGELEQELADTTAQLEDVSASYENLAASEESWKEMADAYASELEGENAKSEAFDALVDFANGHNPGGSSDIFRISEAVVVMKTSDAPRSVLLTTDFNPNSIVRRELDGDSADVAFTEDKWGSSTPMTITPKHAGTTIATFSNTNNKQTFTMLVIVFDG
;
A
#
# COMPACT_ATOMS: atom_id res chain seq x y z
N MET A 1 49.38 3.44 8.09
CA MET A 1 48.77 4.80 7.98
C MET A 1 48.20 5.17 9.34
N ASN A 2 48.33 6.41 9.80
CA ASN A 2 47.90 6.79 11.14
C ASN A 2 46.40 7.11 11.18
N CYS A 3 45.73 6.79 12.28
CA CYS A 3 44.35 7.18 12.51
C CYS A 3 44.25 8.71 12.66
N PRO A 4 43.40 9.41 11.88
CA PRO A 4 43.26 10.87 11.99
C PRO A 4 42.61 11.34 13.30
N TYR A 5 42.07 10.42 14.11
CA TYR A 5 41.38 10.72 15.38
C TYR A 5 42.25 10.47 16.63
N CYS A 6 43.17 9.50 16.60
CA CYS A 6 43.99 9.13 17.77
C CYS A 6 45.49 8.93 17.49
N GLY A 7 45.95 9.15 16.25
CA GLY A 7 47.36 9.03 15.86
C GLY A 7 47.92 7.60 15.76
N SER A 8 47.25 6.59 16.35
CA SER A 8 47.70 5.19 16.32
C SER A 8 47.94 4.68 14.90
N GLU A 9 48.98 3.85 14.69
CA GLU A 9 49.24 3.26 13.39
C GLU A 9 48.25 2.13 13.06
N LEU A 10 47.69 2.20 11.85
CA LEU A 10 46.75 1.25 11.27
C LEU A 10 47.33 0.61 10.01
N PRO A 11 47.10 -0.70 9.78
CA PRO A 11 47.34 -1.35 8.49
C PRO A 11 46.68 -0.61 7.33
N GLN A 12 47.26 -0.72 6.13
CA GLN A 12 46.61 -0.24 4.91
C GLN A 12 45.24 -0.92 4.73
N ASN A 13 44.27 -0.19 4.19
CA ASN A 13 42.87 -0.62 4.02
C ASN A 13 42.08 -0.92 5.32
N SER A 14 42.56 -0.46 6.49
CA SER A 14 41.78 -0.52 7.73
C SER A 14 40.48 0.29 7.60
N LYS A 15 39.34 -0.33 7.89
CA LYS A 15 38.02 0.33 7.87
C LYS A 15 37.75 1.18 9.13
N PHE A 16 38.25 0.69 10.27
CA PHE A 16 38.07 1.28 11.60
C PHE A 16 39.40 1.26 12.36
N CYS A 17 39.56 2.14 13.36
CA CYS A 17 40.70 2.12 14.26
C CYS A 17 40.52 1.04 15.34
N ARG A 18 41.38 0.01 15.33
CA ARG A 18 41.34 -1.07 16.34
C ARG A 18 41.64 -0.65 17.80
N PHE A 19 42.00 0.62 18.02
CA PHE A 19 42.36 1.16 19.34
C PHE A 19 41.31 2.13 19.91
N CYS A 20 40.48 2.76 19.06
CA CYS A 20 39.47 3.74 19.49
C CYS A 20 38.12 3.65 18.74
N GLY A 21 37.91 2.61 17.92
CA GLY A 21 36.66 2.37 17.18
C GLY A 21 36.41 3.26 15.96
N ALA A 22 37.05 4.43 15.85
CA ALA A 22 36.72 5.43 14.82
C ALA A 22 36.80 4.90 13.37
N ASN A 23 35.74 5.11 12.58
CA ASN A 23 35.69 4.80 11.15
C ASN A 23 36.57 5.77 10.35
N VAL A 24 37.41 5.26 9.45
CA VAL A 24 38.38 6.06 8.68
C VAL A 24 38.10 6.09 7.17
N GLN A 25 37.02 5.47 6.70
CA GLN A 25 36.63 5.45 5.28
C GLN A 25 35.92 6.73 4.82
N THR A 26 35.33 7.50 5.74
CA THR A 26 34.45 8.65 5.45
C THR A 26 35.19 9.97 5.25
N ALA A 27 36.52 9.96 5.13
CA ALA A 27 37.33 11.15 4.91
C ALA A 27 36.98 11.84 3.56
N PRO A 28 36.65 13.15 3.54
CA PRO A 28 36.22 13.83 2.31
C PRO A 28 37.27 13.88 1.20
N ARG A 29 36.83 13.81 -0.06
CA ARG A 29 37.68 13.91 -1.26
C ARG A 29 37.12 14.96 -2.25
N PRO A 30 37.95 15.88 -2.79
CA PRO A 30 37.48 16.99 -3.64
C PRO A 30 37.03 16.53 -5.06
N LYS A 31 36.23 17.35 -5.74
CA LYS A 31 35.44 16.98 -6.95
C LYS A 31 35.35 18.12 -7.99
N PRO A 32 35.51 17.88 -9.32
CA PRO A 32 35.36 18.90 -10.38
C PRO A 32 33.96 18.98 -11.03
N THR A 33 33.77 19.93 -11.97
CA THR A 33 32.46 20.44 -12.46
C THR A 33 32.30 20.38 -14.01
N PRO A 34 31.09 20.14 -14.59
CA PRO A 34 30.83 20.04 -16.05
C PRO A 34 30.24 21.32 -16.71
N ALA A 35 30.02 21.31 -18.05
CA ALA A 35 29.57 22.46 -18.87
C ALA A 35 28.49 22.11 -19.96
N PRO A 36 27.75 23.10 -20.56
CA PRO A 36 26.42 22.89 -21.22
C PRO A 36 26.33 23.14 -22.77
N LYS A 37 25.10 23.12 -23.34
CA LYS A 37 24.81 23.00 -24.81
C LYS A 37 23.51 23.76 -25.30
N PRO A 38 23.47 24.52 -26.44
CA PRO A 38 22.28 25.27 -26.96
C PRO A 38 21.58 24.73 -28.27
N LYS A 39 20.71 25.55 -28.93
CA LYS A 39 19.50 25.18 -29.75
C LYS A 39 19.34 25.81 -31.20
N PRO A 40 18.32 25.38 -32.04
CA PRO A 40 18.07 25.81 -33.46
C PRO A 40 16.76 26.62 -33.77
N VAL A 41 16.47 27.01 -35.05
CA VAL A 41 15.30 27.83 -35.55
C VAL A 41 14.92 27.65 -37.10
N PRO A 42 13.77 28.18 -37.67
CA PRO A 42 13.07 27.73 -38.95
C PRO A 42 12.63 28.81 -40.05
N ASP A 43 11.77 28.48 -41.07
CA ASP A 43 11.12 29.30 -42.20
C ASP A 43 9.81 28.59 -42.79
N PRO A 44 9.06 28.80 -43.96
CA PRO A 44 8.96 29.75 -45.14
C PRO A 44 7.49 30.20 -45.65
N ALA A 45 7.26 30.76 -46.89
CA ALA A 45 5.89 31.21 -47.41
C ALA A 45 5.57 31.36 -48.99
N PRO A 46 4.28 31.39 -49.53
CA PRO A 46 3.81 31.41 -51.00
C PRO A 46 2.54 32.31 -51.47
N LYS A 47 1.92 32.24 -52.74
CA LYS A 47 0.47 32.64 -53.23
C LYS A 47 -0.14 32.37 -54.74
N PRO A 48 -0.73 33.28 -55.65
CA PRO A 48 -2.06 33.11 -56.42
C PRO A 48 -2.29 33.49 -58.00
N VAL A 49 -3.48 33.30 -58.71
CA VAL A 49 -3.75 33.60 -60.23
C VAL A 49 -5.12 34.26 -60.89
N PRO A 50 -6.06 33.70 -61.78
CA PRO A 50 -6.61 34.34 -63.10
C PRO A 50 -8.17 34.32 -63.54
N GLN A 51 -8.67 34.90 -64.73
CA GLN A 51 -10.15 34.95 -65.26
C GLN A 51 -10.58 35.17 -66.82
N PRO A 52 -11.90 35.01 -67.32
CA PRO A 52 -12.49 34.92 -68.77
C PRO A 52 -13.97 35.49 -69.20
N LYS A 53 -14.67 35.28 -70.43
CA LYS A 53 -16.21 35.37 -70.84
C LYS A 53 -16.82 35.25 -72.38
N PRO A 54 -18.19 35.06 -72.72
CA PRO A 54 -18.96 34.84 -74.08
C PRO A 54 -20.42 35.56 -74.36
N ALA A 55 -21.47 35.42 -75.31
CA ALA A 55 -21.95 34.87 -76.70
C ALA A 55 -23.46 35.29 -77.24
N PRO A 56 -24.04 34.97 -78.50
CA PRO A 56 -25.31 35.57 -79.23
C PRO A 56 -26.48 34.69 -79.99
N LYS A 57 -27.54 35.23 -80.77
CA LYS A 57 -28.78 34.51 -81.44
C LYS A 57 -29.77 35.20 -82.57
N PRO A 58 -30.70 34.52 -83.40
CA PRO A 58 -31.63 35.05 -84.54
C PRO A 58 -33.16 34.50 -84.83
N GLY A 59 -33.98 34.87 -85.92
CA GLY A 59 -35.41 34.37 -86.36
C GLY A 59 -36.21 34.87 -87.70
N THR A 60 -37.44 34.35 -88.14
CA THR A 60 -38.25 34.60 -89.48
C THR A 60 -39.86 34.34 -89.63
N GLY A 61 -40.62 34.50 -90.81
CA GLY A 61 -42.15 34.27 -91.07
C GLY A 61 -42.87 34.36 -92.54
N ARG A 62 -44.24 34.12 -92.80
CA ARG A 62 -45.05 34.14 -94.15
C ARG A 62 -46.68 34.15 -94.21
N SER A 63 -47.45 34.18 -95.38
CA SER A 63 -48.99 34.32 -95.57
C SER A 63 -49.79 33.88 -96.94
N PRO A 64 -51.20 33.91 -97.11
CA PRO A 64 -52.11 33.35 -98.25
C PRO A 64 -53.48 34.07 -98.78
N ALA A 65 -54.35 33.53 -99.75
CA ALA A 65 -55.74 34.03 -100.19
C ALA A 65 -56.86 33.03 -100.78
N LEU A 66 -58.05 32.88 -100.15
CA LEU A 66 -59.19 32.02 -100.63
C LEU A 66 -60.59 32.44 -100.06
N LEU A 67 -61.74 32.03 -100.68
CA LEU A 67 -63.13 32.39 -100.25
C LEU A 67 -64.29 31.32 -100.32
N ILE A 68 -65.06 31.21 -101.42
CA ILE A 68 -66.55 31.37 -101.38
C ILE A 68 -67.46 30.28 -100.76
N VAL A 69 -67.34 28.97 -101.07
CA VAL A 69 -68.33 27.88 -100.74
C VAL A 69 -68.63 27.70 -99.22
N LEU A 70 -67.85 28.39 -98.40
CA LEU A 70 -67.98 28.61 -96.96
C LEU A 70 -69.40 28.57 -96.35
N ALA A 71 -70.38 29.28 -96.91
CA ALA A 71 -71.59 29.67 -96.17
C ALA A 71 -72.49 28.49 -95.69
N VAL A 72 -72.77 27.50 -96.54
CA VAL A 72 -73.61 26.35 -96.15
C VAL A 72 -72.81 25.35 -95.32
N LEU A 73 -71.51 25.20 -95.61
CA LEU A 73 -70.59 24.40 -94.78
C LEU A 73 -70.50 24.96 -93.36
N LEU A 74 -70.48 26.27 -93.18
CA LEU A 74 -70.52 26.93 -91.87
C LEU A 74 -71.79 26.56 -91.09
N ALA A 75 -72.97 26.58 -91.71
CA ALA A 75 -74.22 26.23 -91.01
C ALA A 75 -74.24 24.78 -90.51
N ALA A 76 -73.81 23.82 -91.34
CA ALA A 76 -73.69 22.42 -90.93
C ALA A 76 -72.59 22.23 -89.87
N ALA A 77 -71.45 22.91 -90.02
CA ALA A 77 -70.35 22.88 -89.06
C ALA A 77 -70.75 23.49 -87.70
N LEU A 78 -71.61 24.51 -87.65
CA LEU A 78 -72.15 25.09 -86.42
C LEU A 78 -73.04 24.10 -85.67
N GLY A 79 -73.91 23.37 -86.38
CA GLY A 79 -74.73 22.30 -85.79
C GLY A 79 -73.87 21.15 -85.22
N LEU A 80 -72.86 20.71 -85.96
CA LEU A 80 -71.90 19.70 -85.49
C LEU A 80 -71.07 20.21 -84.30
N ASN A 81 -70.63 21.47 -84.31
CA ASN A 81 -69.93 22.11 -83.19
C ASN A 81 -70.81 22.13 -81.94
N ALA A 82 -72.09 22.49 -82.04
CA ALA A 82 -72.99 22.53 -80.89
C ALA A 82 -73.16 21.14 -80.25
N TYR A 83 -73.29 20.08 -81.06
CA TYR A 83 -73.36 18.70 -80.57
C TYR A 83 -72.05 18.26 -79.91
N GLN A 84 -70.91 18.47 -80.60
CA GLN A 84 -69.58 18.15 -80.06
C GLN A 84 -69.25 18.94 -78.79
N TYR A 85 -69.71 20.19 -78.68
CA TYR A 85 -69.53 21.04 -77.51
C TYR A 85 -70.30 20.51 -76.28
N LEU A 86 -71.55 20.08 -76.47
CA LEU A 86 -72.34 19.48 -75.39
C LEU A 86 -71.77 18.12 -74.95
N GLN A 87 -71.32 17.29 -75.90
CA GLN A 87 -70.70 16.00 -75.58
C GLN A 87 -69.34 16.20 -74.89
N SER A 88 -68.53 17.16 -75.35
CA SER A 88 -67.27 17.59 -74.71
C SER A 88 -67.49 18.14 -73.30
N ARG A 89 -68.60 18.86 -73.02
CA ARG A 89 -68.91 19.32 -71.66
C ARG A 89 -69.17 18.16 -70.69
N LYS A 90 -69.83 17.08 -71.12
CA LYS A 90 -70.06 15.91 -70.25
C LYS A 90 -68.77 15.14 -70.01
N SER A 91 -68.02 14.83 -71.07
CA SER A 91 -66.76 14.10 -70.93
C SER A 91 -65.68 14.92 -70.21
N ALA A 92 -65.67 16.25 -70.33
CA ALA A 92 -64.80 17.11 -69.54
C ALA A 92 -65.05 16.94 -68.03
N GLY A 93 -66.29 16.90 -67.56
CA GLY A 93 -66.60 16.70 -66.14
C GLY A 93 -66.09 15.36 -65.60
N GLU A 94 -66.39 14.26 -66.29
CA GLU A 94 -65.93 12.92 -65.89
C GLU A 94 -64.39 12.81 -65.96
N ASN A 95 -63.76 13.37 -67.01
CA ASN A 95 -62.31 13.35 -67.18
C ASN A 95 -61.56 14.27 -66.19
N GLU A 96 -62.15 15.42 -65.82
CA GLU A 96 -61.57 16.34 -64.84
C GLU A 96 -61.64 15.74 -63.43
N GLN A 97 -62.76 15.09 -63.07
CA GLN A 97 -62.86 14.32 -61.83
C GLN A 97 -61.82 13.18 -61.79
N LEU A 98 -61.73 12.34 -62.83
CA LEU A 98 -60.69 11.31 -62.97
C LEU A 98 -59.27 11.87 -62.87
N SER A 99 -59.02 13.07 -63.43
CA SER A 99 -57.71 13.73 -63.32
C SER A 99 -57.40 14.20 -61.90
N SER A 100 -58.41 14.65 -61.15
CA SER A 100 -58.26 15.07 -59.76
C SER A 100 -57.98 13.89 -58.82
N GLU A 101 -58.68 12.78 -59.01
CA GLU A 101 -58.53 11.56 -58.21
C GLU A 101 -57.20 10.85 -58.51
N ALA A 102 -56.75 10.88 -59.77
CA ALA A 102 -55.40 10.47 -60.15
C ALA A 102 -54.30 11.40 -59.58
N ALA A 103 -54.55 12.72 -59.52
CA ALA A 103 -53.62 13.67 -58.93
C ALA A 103 -53.50 13.51 -57.40
N ASP A 104 -54.60 13.28 -56.71
CA ASP A 104 -54.65 13.01 -55.26
C ASP A 104 -53.99 11.66 -54.90
N SER A 105 -54.26 10.61 -55.70
CA SER A 105 -53.55 9.34 -55.61
C SER A 105 -52.02 9.52 -55.79
N ALA A 106 -51.61 10.34 -56.75
CA ALA A 106 -50.20 10.65 -57.00
C ALA A 106 -49.56 11.56 -55.92
N GLN A 107 -50.35 12.33 -55.16
CA GLN A 107 -49.87 13.04 -53.97
C GLN A 107 -49.73 12.08 -52.78
N THR A 108 -50.72 11.22 -52.57
CA THR A 108 -50.72 10.19 -51.52
C THR A 108 -49.54 9.23 -51.64
N LEU A 109 -49.22 8.76 -52.85
CA LEU A 109 -48.03 7.95 -53.12
C LEU A 109 -46.73 8.70 -52.78
N ARG A 110 -46.61 9.97 -53.18
CA ARG A 110 -45.43 10.81 -52.85
C ARG A 110 -45.31 11.16 -51.38
N GLN A 111 -46.38 11.01 -50.61
CA GLN A 111 -46.34 11.12 -49.15
C GLN A 111 -45.91 9.79 -48.53
N SER A 112 -46.47 8.65 -48.95
CA SER A 112 -46.08 7.34 -48.42
C SER A 112 -44.63 6.97 -48.77
N GLU A 113 -44.11 7.38 -49.93
CA GLU A 113 -42.68 7.30 -50.29
C GLU A 113 -41.79 8.00 -49.25
N LYS A 114 -42.15 9.23 -48.84
CA LYS A 114 -41.41 10.00 -47.83
C LYS A 114 -41.58 9.43 -46.43
N GLU A 115 -42.75 8.91 -46.09
CA GLU A 115 -42.98 8.27 -44.80
C GLU A 115 -42.18 6.96 -44.69
N LEU A 116 -42.06 6.20 -45.80
CA LEU A 116 -41.20 5.02 -45.90
C LEU A 116 -39.71 5.39 -45.79
N GLU A 117 -39.25 6.41 -46.52
CA GLU A 117 -37.86 6.91 -46.42
C GLU A 117 -37.51 7.36 -44.99
N ASN A 118 -38.43 8.04 -44.31
CA ASN A 118 -38.26 8.43 -42.91
C ASN A 118 -38.35 7.23 -41.94
N ALA A 119 -39.13 6.20 -42.24
CA ALA A 119 -39.19 4.98 -41.46
C ALA A 119 -37.91 4.15 -41.61
N GLN A 120 -37.37 4.02 -42.82
CA GLN A 120 -36.08 3.37 -43.10
C GLN A 120 -34.94 4.05 -42.33
N LYS A 121 -34.83 5.38 -42.41
CA LYS A 121 -33.83 6.14 -41.63
C LYS A 121 -33.98 5.96 -40.11
N ARG A 122 -35.21 5.79 -39.60
CA ARG A 122 -35.44 5.48 -38.18
C ARG A 122 -35.02 4.06 -37.80
N ALA A 123 -35.21 3.09 -38.69
CA ALA A 123 -34.77 1.71 -38.49
C ALA A 123 -33.24 1.62 -38.48
N GLU A 124 -32.57 2.21 -39.49
CA GLU A 124 -31.11 2.33 -39.58
C GLU A 124 -30.51 2.98 -38.32
N ASN A 125 -31.07 4.14 -37.89
CA ASN A 125 -30.64 4.80 -36.65
C ASN A 125 -30.98 4.01 -35.36
N ALA A 126 -31.87 3.02 -35.41
CA ALA A 126 -32.16 2.14 -34.28
C ALA A 126 -31.20 0.93 -34.27
N GLU A 127 -30.86 0.39 -35.43
CA GLU A 127 -29.90 -0.69 -35.63
C GLU A 127 -28.49 -0.27 -35.17
N THR A 128 -27.98 0.89 -35.61
CA THR A 128 -26.70 1.44 -35.11
C THR A 128 -26.71 1.72 -33.61
N ARG A 129 -27.89 1.99 -33.01
CA ARG A 129 -28.02 2.16 -31.55
C ARG A 129 -28.03 0.83 -30.80
N ALA A 130 -28.55 -0.24 -31.40
CA ALA A 130 -28.49 -1.57 -30.84
C ALA A 130 -27.05 -2.11 -30.88
N GLU A 131 -26.36 -2.00 -32.03
CA GLU A 131 -24.95 -2.37 -32.20
C GLU A 131 -24.04 -1.63 -31.18
N LEU A 132 -24.23 -0.31 -31.01
CA LEU A 132 -23.50 0.47 -30.02
C LEU A 132 -23.83 0.07 -28.56
N ALA A 133 -25.06 -0.37 -28.29
CA ALA A 133 -25.46 -0.84 -26.96
C ALA A 133 -24.86 -2.22 -26.64
N GLU A 134 -24.83 -3.14 -27.62
CA GLU A 134 -24.19 -4.46 -27.51
C GLU A 134 -22.68 -4.33 -27.35
N SER A 135 -22.02 -3.48 -28.15
CA SER A 135 -20.59 -3.18 -28.00
C SER A 135 -20.26 -2.65 -26.59
N ARG A 136 -21.11 -1.79 -26.03
CA ARG A 136 -20.92 -1.24 -24.68
C ARG A 136 -21.27 -2.23 -23.57
N ALA A 137 -22.18 -3.17 -23.82
CA ALA A 137 -22.47 -4.25 -22.89
C ALA A 137 -21.25 -5.17 -22.74
N GLY A 138 -20.62 -5.57 -23.85
CA GLY A 138 -19.38 -6.37 -23.83
C GLY A 138 -18.21 -5.64 -23.16
N GLU A 139 -18.07 -4.33 -23.37
CA GLU A 139 -17.06 -3.51 -22.70
C GLU A 139 -17.27 -3.48 -21.16
N LEU A 140 -18.52 -3.35 -20.70
CA LEU A 140 -18.89 -3.43 -19.28
C LEU A 140 -18.74 -4.84 -18.68
N GLU A 141 -19.02 -5.90 -19.43
CA GLU A 141 -18.78 -7.28 -19.01
C GLU A 141 -17.28 -7.55 -18.82
N GLN A 142 -16.43 -7.00 -19.71
CA GLN A 142 -14.98 -7.08 -19.57
C GLN A 142 -14.45 -6.25 -18.39
N GLU A 143 -14.96 -5.02 -18.18
CA GLU A 143 -14.62 -4.18 -17.02
C GLU A 143 -15.01 -4.86 -15.69
N LEU A 144 -16.18 -5.50 -15.65
CA LEU A 144 -16.65 -6.27 -14.49
C LEU A 144 -15.77 -7.51 -14.22
N ALA A 145 -15.36 -8.23 -15.26
CA ALA A 145 -14.49 -9.39 -15.13
C ALA A 145 -13.10 -9.01 -14.59
N ASP A 146 -12.49 -7.95 -15.13
CA ASP A 146 -11.19 -7.44 -14.66
C ASP A 146 -11.29 -6.91 -13.21
N THR A 147 -12.34 -6.15 -12.89
CA THR A 147 -12.61 -5.68 -11.51
C THR A 147 -12.79 -6.85 -10.53
N THR A 148 -13.42 -7.94 -10.96
CA THR A 148 -13.59 -9.15 -10.14
C THR A 148 -12.26 -9.86 -9.88
N ALA A 149 -11.42 -10.01 -10.91
CA ALA A 149 -10.08 -10.60 -10.77
C ALA A 149 -9.15 -9.75 -9.87
N GLN A 150 -9.23 -8.41 -9.97
CA GLN A 150 -8.53 -7.51 -9.06
C GLN A 150 -9.03 -7.66 -7.60
N LEU A 151 -10.34 -7.89 -7.39
CA LEU A 151 -10.90 -8.11 -6.07
C LEU A 151 -10.42 -9.43 -5.45
N GLU A 152 -10.30 -10.49 -6.25
CA GLU A 152 -9.76 -11.78 -5.83
C GLU A 152 -8.28 -11.65 -5.41
N ASP A 153 -7.42 -10.99 -6.20
CA ASP A 153 -6.02 -10.73 -5.85
C ASP A 153 -5.87 -9.91 -4.57
N VAL A 154 -6.67 -8.83 -4.42
CA VAL A 154 -6.71 -8.04 -3.18
C VAL A 154 -7.15 -8.89 -1.98
N SER A 155 -8.15 -9.77 -2.13
CA SER A 155 -8.59 -10.65 -1.04
C SER A 155 -7.51 -11.65 -0.63
N ALA A 156 -6.82 -12.26 -1.59
CA ALA A 156 -5.68 -13.14 -1.33
C ALA A 156 -4.52 -12.39 -0.67
N SER A 157 -4.26 -11.14 -1.06
CA SER A 157 -3.26 -10.30 -0.40
C SER A 157 -3.60 -10.04 1.08
N TYR A 158 -4.89 -9.87 1.40
CA TYR A 158 -5.37 -9.64 2.77
C TYR A 158 -5.25 -10.90 3.64
N GLU A 159 -5.58 -12.09 3.11
CA GLU A 159 -5.38 -13.36 3.82
C GLU A 159 -3.90 -13.62 4.13
N ASN A 160 -3.01 -13.36 3.17
CA ASN A 160 -1.56 -13.44 3.40
C ASN A 160 -1.07 -12.42 4.45
N LEU A 161 -1.63 -11.21 4.46
CA LEU A 161 -1.28 -10.18 5.44
C LEU A 161 -1.74 -10.56 6.85
N ALA A 162 -2.97 -11.07 7.00
CA ALA A 162 -3.52 -11.56 8.26
C ALA A 162 -2.73 -12.76 8.80
N ALA A 163 -2.36 -13.72 7.95
CA ALA A 163 -1.47 -14.82 8.32
C ALA A 163 -0.08 -14.34 8.76
N SER A 164 0.41 -13.22 8.21
CA SER A 164 1.67 -12.63 8.67
C SER A 164 1.54 -11.97 10.06
N GLU A 165 0.40 -11.41 10.44
CA GLU A 165 0.19 -10.72 11.72
C GLU A 165 0.44 -11.64 12.92
N GLU A 166 -0.02 -12.89 12.85
CA GLU A 166 0.24 -13.91 13.87
C GLU A 166 1.74 -14.21 14.00
N SER A 167 2.46 -14.33 12.88
CA SER A 167 3.92 -14.53 12.89
C SER A 167 4.71 -13.32 13.40
N TRP A 168 4.24 -12.09 13.14
CA TRP A 168 4.81 -10.87 13.70
C TRP A 168 4.56 -10.78 15.21
N LYS A 169 3.41 -11.27 15.69
CA LYS A 169 3.12 -11.36 17.13
C LYS A 169 4.01 -12.38 17.82
N GLU A 170 4.16 -13.59 17.29
CA GLU A 170 5.08 -14.60 17.84
C GLU A 170 6.52 -14.08 17.94
N MET A 171 7.01 -13.41 16.88
CA MET A 171 8.32 -12.77 16.91
C MET A 171 8.42 -11.64 17.95
N ALA A 172 7.39 -10.81 18.09
CA ALA A 172 7.38 -9.71 19.06
C ALA A 172 7.38 -10.22 20.51
N ASP A 173 6.56 -11.23 20.83
CA ASP A 173 6.50 -11.85 22.15
C ASP A 173 7.84 -12.56 22.49
N ALA A 174 8.48 -13.20 21.50
CA ALA A 174 9.81 -13.80 21.66
C ALA A 174 10.93 -12.76 21.92
N TYR A 175 10.96 -11.66 21.15
CA TYR A 175 11.92 -10.57 21.37
C TYR A 175 11.70 -9.86 22.71
N ALA A 176 10.45 -9.74 23.18
CA ALA A 176 10.16 -9.21 24.51
C ALA A 176 10.80 -10.07 25.61
N SER A 177 10.62 -11.39 25.55
CA SER A 177 11.19 -12.33 26.52
C SER A 177 12.73 -12.35 26.52
N GLU A 178 13.38 -12.26 25.34
CA GLU A 178 14.84 -12.16 25.26
C GLU A 178 15.35 -10.84 25.87
N LEU A 179 14.62 -9.73 25.68
CA LEU A 179 14.99 -8.41 26.20
C LEU A 179 14.75 -8.31 27.72
N GLU A 180 13.70 -8.94 28.26
CA GLU A 180 13.52 -9.14 29.70
C GLU A 180 14.70 -9.94 30.30
N GLY A 181 15.14 -11.00 29.61
CA GLY A 181 16.29 -11.80 30.00
C GLY A 181 17.63 -11.05 29.99
N GLU A 182 17.84 -10.11 29.07
CA GLU A 182 19.01 -9.21 29.07
C GLU A 182 18.92 -8.12 30.16
N ASN A 183 17.74 -7.55 30.41
CA ASN A 183 17.54 -6.59 31.50
C ASN A 183 17.86 -7.23 32.86
N ALA A 184 17.37 -8.44 33.13
CA ALA A 184 17.67 -9.17 34.37
C ALA A 184 19.18 -9.43 34.56
N LYS A 185 19.94 -9.64 33.48
CA LYS A 185 21.41 -9.74 33.53
C LYS A 185 22.08 -8.40 33.83
N SER A 186 21.53 -7.29 33.33
CA SER A 186 22.02 -5.94 33.66
C SER A 186 21.78 -5.60 35.13
N GLU A 187 20.56 -5.83 35.65
CA GLU A 187 20.25 -5.60 37.06
C GLU A 187 21.12 -6.46 38.00
N ALA A 188 21.33 -7.73 37.64
CA ALA A 188 22.26 -8.61 38.36
C ALA A 188 23.72 -8.13 38.32
N PHE A 189 24.16 -7.49 37.22
CA PHE A 189 25.49 -6.90 37.12
C PHE A 189 25.62 -5.64 37.98
N ASP A 190 24.64 -4.74 37.94
CA ASP A 190 24.64 -3.52 38.75
C ASP A 190 24.58 -3.86 40.26
N ALA A 191 23.75 -4.84 40.66
CA ALA A 191 23.71 -5.35 42.03
C ALA A 191 25.05 -5.99 42.47
N LEU A 192 25.74 -6.70 41.58
CA LEU A 192 27.08 -7.25 41.85
C LEU A 192 28.13 -6.13 42.02
N VAL A 193 28.04 -5.06 41.23
CA VAL A 193 28.93 -3.89 41.33
C VAL A 193 28.69 -3.13 42.62
N ASP A 194 27.44 -2.87 43.01
CA ASP A 194 27.11 -2.21 44.28
C ASP A 194 27.58 -3.05 45.48
N PHE A 195 27.24 -4.34 45.49
CA PHE A 195 27.67 -5.31 46.50
C PHE A 195 29.20 -5.34 46.68
N ALA A 196 29.95 -5.40 45.57
CA ALA A 196 31.41 -5.45 45.59
C ALA A 196 32.06 -4.16 46.14
N ASN A 197 31.40 -3.00 45.98
CA ASN A 197 31.92 -1.71 46.45
C ASN A 197 31.44 -1.34 47.86
N GLY A 198 30.21 -1.73 48.25
CA GLY A 198 29.57 -1.26 49.48
C GLY A 198 29.53 -2.27 50.64
N HIS A 199 29.46 -3.58 50.36
CA HIS A 199 28.84 -4.53 51.31
C HIS A 199 29.79 -5.47 52.09
N ASN A 200 31.12 -5.30 51.98
CA ASN A 200 32.12 -6.14 52.67
C ASN A 200 31.91 -7.67 52.42
N PRO A 201 32.16 -8.15 51.19
CA PRO A 201 31.71 -9.46 50.72
C PRO A 201 32.49 -10.63 51.34
N GLY A 202 31.75 -11.66 51.80
CA GLY A 202 32.28 -12.98 52.16
C GLY A 202 33.04 -13.12 53.49
N GLY A 203 33.48 -12.02 54.10
CA GLY A 203 34.19 -12.05 55.39
C GLY A 203 34.50 -10.66 55.94
N SER A 204 34.87 -10.57 57.21
CA SER A 204 35.26 -9.30 57.84
C SER A 204 36.55 -9.39 58.67
N SER A 205 37.00 -10.61 58.97
CA SER A 205 38.28 -10.93 59.59
C SER A 205 38.58 -12.42 59.39
N ASP A 206 39.83 -12.84 59.63
CA ASP A 206 40.25 -14.25 59.47
C ASP A 206 39.41 -15.25 60.28
N ILE A 207 38.75 -14.77 61.33
CA ILE A 207 37.91 -15.54 62.25
C ILE A 207 36.42 -15.64 61.84
N PHE A 208 35.98 -14.99 60.77
CA PHE A 208 34.57 -14.97 60.39
C PHE A 208 34.39 -14.79 58.87
N ARG A 209 34.05 -15.89 58.18
CA ARG A 209 34.03 -16.00 56.70
C ARG A 209 32.98 -17.00 56.18
N ILE A 210 32.49 -16.80 54.96
CA ILE A 210 31.73 -17.80 54.19
C ILE A 210 32.62 -18.39 53.09
N SER A 211 32.38 -19.64 52.66
CA SER A 211 33.08 -20.26 51.52
C SER A 211 32.76 -19.63 50.16
N GLU A 212 31.60 -19.00 50.01
CA GLU A 212 31.17 -18.32 48.78
C GLU A 212 30.52 -16.97 49.15
N ALA A 213 30.99 -15.88 48.55
CA ALA A 213 30.51 -14.52 48.81
C ALA A 213 29.39 -14.08 47.84
N VAL A 214 29.40 -14.65 46.64
CA VAL A 214 28.39 -14.43 45.59
C VAL A 214 27.93 -15.81 45.14
N VAL A 215 26.62 -16.03 45.14
CA VAL A 215 25.99 -17.29 44.74
C VAL A 215 25.02 -17.00 43.60
N VAL A 216 25.20 -17.69 42.48
CA VAL A 216 24.34 -17.56 41.29
C VAL A 216 23.60 -18.87 41.09
N MET A 217 22.28 -18.81 40.93
CA MET A 217 21.39 -19.96 40.79
C MET A 217 20.22 -19.64 39.83
N LYS A 218 19.52 -20.69 39.40
CA LYS A 218 18.20 -20.61 38.73
C LYS A 218 17.06 -20.82 39.72
N THR A 219 15.86 -20.34 39.39
CA THR A 219 14.62 -20.68 40.12
C THR A 219 14.31 -22.18 40.09
N SER A 220 14.83 -22.92 39.11
CA SER A 220 14.73 -24.38 38.98
C SER A 220 15.87 -25.18 39.60
N ASP A 221 16.90 -24.54 40.19
CA ASP A 221 18.00 -25.24 40.85
C ASP A 221 17.59 -25.82 42.21
N ALA A 222 18.15 -26.99 42.54
CA ALA A 222 18.02 -27.56 43.87
C ALA A 222 18.76 -26.70 44.93
N PRO A 223 18.31 -26.70 46.21
CA PRO A 223 18.93 -25.89 47.25
C PRO A 223 20.45 -26.14 47.40
N ARG A 224 21.25 -25.07 47.37
CA ARG A 224 22.71 -25.12 47.42
C ARG A 224 23.18 -25.07 48.87
N SER A 225 24.18 -25.87 49.24
CA SER A 225 24.85 -25.75 50.54
C SER A 225 26.13 -24.93 50.43
N VAL A 226 26.31 -23.98 51.34
CA VAL A 226 27.48 -23.09 51.43
C VAL A 226 27.95 -23.04 52.89
N LEU A 227 29.26 -23.08 53.13
CA LEU A 227 29.80 -23.24 54.48
C LEU A 227 30.10 -21.89 55.15
N LEU A 228 29.53 -21.65 56.33
CA LEU A 228 29.96 -20.60 57.24
C LEU A 228 31.07 -21.13 58.16
N THR A 229 32.16 -20.37 58.32
CA THR A 229 33.26 -20.68 59.25
C THR A 229 33.45 -19.56 60.28
N THR A 230 33.65 -19.96 61.53
CA THR A 230 33.68 -19.11 62.74
C THR A 230 34.81 -19.56 63.67
N ASP A 231 35.72 -18.66 64.06
CA ASP A 231 36.79 -18.91 65.03
C ASP A 231 36.71 -17.89 66.19
N PHE A 232 35.62 -17.98 66.95
CA PHE A 232 35.35 -17.11 68.09
C PHE A 232 34.76 -17.89 69.27
N ASN A 233 34.57 -17.21 70.41
CA ASN A 233 34.11 -17.83 71.66
C ASN A 233 32.83 -18.67 71.45
N PRO A 234 32.73 -19.91 71.98
CA PRO A 234 31.58 -20.80 71.76
C PRO A 234 30.24 -20.31 72.32
N ASN A 235 30.21 -19.18 73.05
CA ASN A 235 28.98 -18.51 73.49
C ASN A 235 28.54 -17.37 72.55
N SER A 236 29.17 -17.21 71.39
CA SER A 236 28.88 -16.13 70.43
C SER A 236 27.68 -16.47 69.56
N ILE A 237 26.72 -15.56 69.45
CA ILE A 237 25.56 -15.69 68.57
C ILE A 237 25.91 -15.06 67.21
N VAL A 238 25.67 -15.79 66.13
CA VAL A 238 25.56 -15.22 64.77
C VAL A 238 24.09 -14.89 64.49
N ARG A 239 23.86 -13.80 63.79
CA ARG A 239 22.55 -13.42 63.23
C ARG A 239 22.67 -13.31 61.72
N ARG A 240 21.56 -13.53 61.04
CA ARG A 240 21.38 -13.28 59.62
C ARG A 240 20.16 -12.39 59.44
N GLU A 241 20.32 -11.33 58.67
CA GLU A 241 19.26 -10.45 58.17
C GLU A 241 19.28 -10.54 56.65
N LEU A 242 18.11 -10.54 56.00
CA LEU A 242 17.98 -10.63 54.55
C LEU A 242 17.40 -9.30 54.03
N ASP A 243 17.99 -8.78 52.97
CA ASP A 243 17.42 -7.74 52.12
C ASP A 243 17.13 -8.34 50.73
N GLY A 244 15.95 -8.07 50.17
CA GLY A 244 15.36 -8.86 49.09
C GLY A 244 14.82 -10.24 49.53
N ASP A 245 14.10 -10.92 48.63
CA ASP A 245 13.38 -12.17 48.94
C ASP A 245 13.51 -13.29 47.89
N SER A 246 14.19 -13.05 46.77
CA SER A 246 14.46 -14.02 45.67
C SER A 246 15.06 -15.36 46.12
N ALA A 247 15.75 -15.41 47.26
CA ALA A 247 16.23 -16.65 47.89
C ALA A 247 15.93 -16.70 49.40
N ASP A 248 15.93 -17.90 50.00
CA ASP A 248 16.00 -18.08 51.45
C ASP A 248 17.43 -18.42 51.91
N VAL A 249 17.95 -17.55 52.76
CA VAL A 249 19.06 -17.76 53.70
C VAL A 249 18.70 -18.76 54.81
N ALA A 250 19.23 -19.99 54.93
CA ALA A 250 18.99 -20.84 56.11
C ALA A 250 20.29 -21.36 56.74
N PHE A 251 20.39 -21.41 58.08
CA PHE A 251 21.39 -22.23 58.78
C PHE A 251 20.83 -23.66 58.90
N THR A 252 21.64 -24.70 58.78
CA THR A 252 21.15 -26.08 58.98
C THR A 252 21.10 -26.49 60.46
N GLU A 253 21.80 -25.78 61.34
CA GLU A 253 21.93 -26.11 62.77
C GLU A 253 21.94 -24.84 63.64
N ASP A 254 21.20 -24.83 64.75
CA ASP A 254 21.19 -23.71 65.72
C ASP A 254 22.48 -23.57 66.54
N LYS A 255 23.34 -24.62 66.54
CA LYS A 255 24.57 -24.70 67.34
C LYS A 255 25.61 -25.53 66.60
N TRP A 256 26.82 -24.99 66.45
CA TRP A 256 27.94 -25.64 65.79
C TRP A 256 29.25 -25.39 66.54
N GLY A 257 30.34 -26.00 66.06
CA GLY A 257 31.71 -25.76 66.52
C GLY A 257 32.35 -24.59 65.78
N SER A 258 33.29 -24.88 64.88
CA SER A 258 34.00 -23.89 64.08
C SER A 258 33.38 -23.62 62.69
N SER A 259 32.37 -24.37 62.27
CA SER A 259 31.66 -24.15 61.00
C SER A 259 30.27 -24.78 61.03
N THR A 260 29.33 -24.23 60.26
CA THR A 260 28.00 -24.81 60.01
C THR A 260 27.63 -24.68 58.53
N PRO A 261 26.92 -25.65 57.93
CA PRO A 261 26.33 -25.48 56.63
C PRO A 261 25.20 -24.43 56.65
N MET A 262 25.08 -23.71 55.55
CA MET A 262 23.93 -22.90 55.23
C MET A 262 23.28 -23.43 53.95
N THR A 263 21.95 -23.49 53.92
CA THR A 263 21.18 -23.87 52.73
C THR A 263 20.62 -22.62 52.09
N ILE A 264 20.87 -22.44 50.80
CA ILE A 264 20.34 -21.37 49.97
C ILE A 264 19.25 -21.99 49.08
N THR A 265 18.01 -21.53 49.23
CA THR A 265 16.86 -22.02 48.45
C THR A 265 16.36 -20.90 47.52
N PRO A 266 16.44 -21.03 46.19
CA PRO A 266 15.87 -20.04 45.28
C PRO A 266 14.33 -20.04 45.35
N LYS A 267 13.69 -18.90 45.06
CA LYS A 267 12.23 -18.75 45.06
C LYS A 267 11.71 -18.18 43.72
N HIS A 268 12.25 -17.03 43.33
CA HIS A 268 11.92 -16.26 42.13
C HIS A 268 13.15 -15.46 41.70
N ALA A 269 13.17 -14.94 40.47
CA ALA A 269 14.30 -14.15 39.98
C ALA A 269 14.54 -12.86 40.78
N GLY A 270 15.73 -12.28 40.61
CA GLY A 270 16.18 -11.08 41.31
C GLY A 270 17.38 -11.35 42.22
N THR A 271 17.51 -10.59 43.30
CA THR A 271 18.65 -10.68 44.22
C THR A 271 18.23 -10.74 45.69
N THR A 272 19.14 -11.23 46.53
CA THR A 272 18.98 -11.22 47.99
C THR A 272 20.34 -11.02 48.64
N ILE A 273 20.51 -9.98 49.45
CA ILE A 273 21.72 -9.73 50.23
C ILE A 273 21.50 -10.28 51.65
N ALA A 274 22.19 -11.37 51.96
CA ALA A 274 22.24 -11.92 53.30
C ALA A 274 23.34 -11.23 54.11
N THR A 275 22.95 -10.36 55.04
CA THR A 275 23.87 -9.69 55.98
C THR A 275 24.01 -10.53 57.24
N PHE A 276 25.24 -10.84 57.63
CA PHE A 276 25.55 -11.62 58.82
C PHE A 276 26.27 -10.77 59.86
N SER A 277 25.88 -10.89 61.12
CA SER A 277 26.51 -10.19 62.26
C SER A 277 26.81 -11.16 63.39
N ASN A 278 27.76 -10.82 64.27
CA ASN A 278 28.11 -11.65 65.43
C ASN A 278 28.22 -10.84 66.73
N THR A 279 27.98 -11.48 67.88
CA THR A 279 28.08 -10.83 69.20
C THR A 279 29.49 -10.71 69.77
N ASN A 280 30.51 -11.33 69.15
CA ASN A 280 31.89 -11.35 69.64
C ASN A 280 32.63 -10.04 69.35
N ASN A 281 32.58 -9.57 68.10
CA ASN A 281 33.27 -8.33 67.68
C ASN A 281 32.36 -7.31 66.95
N LYS A 282 31.06 -7.62 66.77
CA LYS A 282 30.06 -6.78 66.08
C LYS A 282 30.36 -6.48 64.60
N GLN A 283 31.34 -7.15 63.99
CA GLN A 283 31.55 -7.05 62.55
C GLN A 283 30.37 -7.62 61.76
N THR A 284 30.14 -7.04 60.59
CA THR A 284 29.26 -7.57 59.55
C THR A 284 30.05 -7.97 58.31
N PHE A 285 29.56 -8.99 57.63
CA PHE A 285 29.85 -9.24 56.22
C PHE A 285 28.54 -9.59 55.52
N THR A 286 28.61 -9.72 54.20
CA THR A 286 27.45 -10.07 53.38
C THR A 286 27.73 -11.22 52.41
N MET A 287 26.64 -11.83 51.95
CA MET A 287 26.58 -12.68 50.76
C MET A 287 25.53 -12.10 49.81
N LEU A 288 25.83 -12.06 48.52
CA LEU A 288 24.86 -11.79 47.46
C LEU A 288 24.39 -13.12 46.88
N VAL A 289 23.08 -13.34 46.87
CA VAL A 289 22.45 -14.39 46.07
C VAL A 289 21.79 -13.73 44.86
N ILE A 290 22.09 -14.22 43.67
CA ILE A 290 21.48 -13.82 42.40
C ILE A 290 20.70 -15.02 41.88
N VAL A 291 19.41 -14.84 41.63
CA VAL A 291 18.51 -15.86 41.08
C VAL A 291 18.02 -15.40 39.73
N PHE A 292 18.14 -16.26 38.72
CA PHE A 292 17.58 -16.05 37.39
C PHE A 292 16.42 -17.02 37.14
N ASP A 293 15.49 -16.66 36.26
CA ASP A 293 14.54 -17.64 35.74
C ASP A 293 15.24 -18.65 34.81
N GLY A 294 14.73 -19.89 34.81
CA GLY A 294 15.52 -21.09 34.52
C GLY A 294 15.24 -21.78 33.19
#